data_AF-A0A2G9PFE8-F1
#
_entry.id   AF-A0A2G9PFE8-F1
#
_cell.length_a   1.000
_cell.length_b   1.000
_cell.length_c   1.000
_cell.angle_alpha   90.00
_cell.angle_beta   90.00
_cell.angle_gamma   90.00
#
_symmetry.space_group_name_H-M   'P 1'
#
loop_
_entity.id
_entity.type
_entity.pdbx_description
1 polymer ?
#
loop_
_entity_poly.entity_id
_entity_poly.type
_entity_poly.pdbx_seq_one_letter_code
_entity_poly.pdbx_strand_id
1 'polypeptide(L)'
;MLKREEFFKACEASLSRAAQRHGIELLEVAVMSDHVHVVAQLRADVSPARAAMLLKGASAYDLFRAEPKFRLRYRRGHFWGRAYFHRSAGDADLATITRYVREDNDPRQQKLAAY
;
A
#
# COMPACT_ATOMS: atom_id res chain seq x y z
N MET A 1 1.67 -16.91 -10.05
CA MET A 1 1.94 -15.71 -10.88
C MET A 1 3.42 -15.35 -10.76
N LEU A 2 3.92 -15.21 -9.54
CA LEU A 2 5.35 -15.18 -9.22
C LEU A 2 5.72 -16.55 -8.64
N LYS A 3 6.38 -17.43 -9.39
CA LYS A 3 6.79 -18.77 -8.90
C LYS A 3 8.30 -18.96 -8.82
N ARG A 4 9.05 -18.12 -9.54
CA ARG A 4 10.52 -18.11 -9.54
C ARG A 4 10.99 -17.00 -8.62
N GLU A 5 11.99 -17.30 -7.80
CA GLU A 5 12.56 -16.37 -6.81
C GLU A 5 12.96 -15.02 -7.42
N GLU A 6 13.50 -15.03 -8.64
CA GLU A 6 13.87 -13.83 -9.39
C GLU A 6 12.69 -12.84 -9.55
N PHE A 7 11.46 -13.32 -9.71
CA PHE A 7 10.30 -12.46 -9.91
C PHE A 7 9.81 -11.84 -8.60
N PHE A 8 10.01 -12.53 -7.47
CA PHE A 8 9.76 -11.95 -6.16
C PHE A 8 10.69 -10.78 -5.91
N LYS A 9 12.00 -11.00 -6.10
CA LYS A 9 13.03 -9.95 -5.97
C LYS A 9 12.79 -8.79 -6.93
N ALA A 10 12.41 -9.06 -8.18
CA ALA A 10 12.09 -8.02 -9.15
C ALA A 10 10.86 -7.19 -8.75
N CYS A 11 9.80 -7.85 -8.25
CA CYS A 11 8.60 -7.18 -7.77
C CYS A 11 8.91 -6.29 -6.56
N GLU A 12 9.59 -6.84 -5.55
CA GLU A 12 10.00 -6.12 -4.34
C GLU A 12 10.87 -4.90 -4.68
N ALA A 13 11.90 -5.09 -5.51
CA ALA A 13 12.76 -4.00 -5.94
C ALA A 13 11.99 -2.92 -6.72
N SER A 14 10.99 -3.31 -7.53
CA SER A 14 10.13 -2.35 -8.23
C SER A 14 9.26 -1.54 -7.26
N LEU A 15 8.65 -2.21 -6.28
CA LEU A 15 7.84 -1.57 -5.24
C LEU A 15 8.67 -0.56 -4.45
N SER A 16 9.87 -0.93 -4.01
CA SER A 16 10.76 -0.04 -3.25
C SER A 16 11.19 1.19 -4.06
N ARG A 17 11.59 1.00 -5.33
CA ARG A 17 11.93 2.14 -6.22
C ARG A 17 10.73 3.06 -6.48
N ALA A 18 9.54 2.49 -6.68
CA ALA A 18 8.34 3.27 -6.92
C ALA A 18 7.94 4.06 -5.67
N ALA A 19 8.00 3.42 -4.50
CA ALA A 19 7.67 4.05 -3.24
C ALA A 19 8.60 5.24 -2.95
N GLN A 20 9.92 5.03 -3.08
CA GLN A 20 10.93 6.08 -2.91
C GLN A 20 10.69 7.27 -3.85
N ARG A 21 10.39 7.01 -5.12
CA ARG A 21 10.11 8.06 -6.12
C ARG A 21 8.89 8.92 -5.77
N HIS A 22 7.93 8.35 -5.06
CA HIS A 22 6.65 8.99 -4.75
C HIS A 22 6.53 9.40 -3.28
N GLY A 23 7.61 9.35 -2.50
CA GLY A 23 7.59 9.70 -1.08
C GLY A 23 6.65 8.83 -0.25
N ILE A 24 6.48 7.56 -0.66
CA ILE A 24 5.79 6.53 0.11
C ILE A 24 6.85 5.79 0.90
N GLU A 25 6.70 5.74 2.23
CA GLU A 25 7.61 4.99 3.08
C GLU A 25 7.08 3.56 3.25
N LEU A 26 7.84 2.57 2.79
CA LEU A 26 7.51 1.16 2.97
C LEU A 26 8.06 0.69 4.32
N LEU A 27 7.17 0.24 5.19
CA LEU A 27 7.54 -0.33 6.49
C LEU A 27 7.74 -1.84 6.37
N GLU A 28 6.89 -2.51 5.58
CA GLU A 28 6.98 -3.96 5.35
C GLU A 28 6.38 -4.33 3.99
N VAL A 29 6.99 -5.31 3.32
CA VAL A 29 6.50 -5.84 2.03
C VAL A 29 6.59 -7.36 2.05
N ALA A 30 5.49 -8.02 1.72
CA ALA A 30 5.47 -9.46 1.48
C ALA A 30 4.93 -9.75 0.09
N VAL A 31 5.78 -10.29 -0.78
CA VAL A 31 5.41 -10.69 -2.14
C VAL A 31 5.04 -12.17 -2.12
N MET A 32 3.80 -12.48 -2.46
CA MET A 32 3.28 -13.84 -2.55
C MET A 32 3.15 -14.28 -4.00
N SER A 33 2.86 -15.56 -4.21
CA SER A 33 2.84 -16.13 -5.55
C SER A 33 1.72 -15.54 -6.43
N ASP A 34 0.68 -14.98 -5.84
CA ASP A 34 -0.55 -14.49 -6.47
C ASP A 34 -1.03 -13.11 -5.95
N HIS A 35 -0.44 -12.58 -4.87
CA HIS A 35 -0.77 -11.27 -4.30
C HIS A 35 0.44 -10.62 -3.62
N VAL A 36 0.29 -9.38 -3.17
CA VAL A 36 1.33 -8.63 -2.43
C VAL A 36 0.68 -7.94 -1.24
N HIS A 37 1.31 -8.02 -0.07
CA HIS A 37 0.99 -7.22 1.10
C HIS A 37 2.03 -6.10 1.26
N VAL A 38 1.55 -4.91 1.61
CA VAL A 38 2.38 -3.74 1.86
C VAL A 38 1.86 -3.04 3.10
N VAL A 39 2.75 -2.79 4.05
CA VAL A 39 2.58 -1.82 5.13
C VAL A 39 3.37 -0.59 4.74
N ALA A 40 2.69 0.55 4.66
CA ALA A 40 3.32 1.79 4.22
C ALA A 40 2.77 2.99 4.98
N GLN A 41 3.65 3.94 5.26
CA GLN A 41 3.28 5.27 5.70
C GLN A 41 3.11 6.19 4.49
N LEU A 42 1.91 6.77 4.40
CA LEU A 42 1.55 7.69 3.33
C LEU A 42 1.62 9.12 3.85
N ARG A 43 2.10 10.02 2.99
CA ARG A 43 1.93 11.46 3.20
C ARG A 43 0.46 11.85 3.13
N ALA A 44 0.08 12.90 3.86
CA ALA A 44 -1.31 13.36 3.92
C ALA A 44 -1.91 13.78 2.56
N ASP A 45 -1.07 14.15 1.59
CA ASP A 45 -1.45 14.51 0.22
C ASP A 45 -1.62 13.30 -0.72
N VAL A 46 -1.28 12.09 -0.26
CA VAL A 46 -1.35 10.86 -1.05
C VAL A 46 -2.48 9.96 -0.53
N SER A 47 -3.55 9.83 -1.33
CA SER A 47 -4.62 8.89 -1.00
C SER A 47 -4.15 7.42 -1.11
N PRO A 48 -4.74 6.49 -0.34
CA PRO A 48 -4.47 5.06 -0.47
C PRO A 48 -4.68 4.53 -1.89
N ALA A 49 -5.69 5.04 -2.60
CA ALA A 49 -5.96 4.70 -3.99
C ALA A 49 -4.82 5.12 -4.92
N ARG A 50 -4.27 6.33 -4.72
CA ARG A 50 -3.14 6.83 -5.50
C ARG A 50 -1.89 6.01 -5.24
N ALA A 51 -1.59 5.70 -3.98
CA ALA A 51 -0.46 4.84 -3.60
C ALA A 51 -0.58 3.45 -4.28
N ALA A 52 -1.73 2.80 -4.17
CA ALA A 52 -1.98 1.51 -4.81
C ALA A 52 -1.81 1.57 -6.33
N MET A 53 -2.33 2.61 -6.99
CA MET A 53 -2.16 2.80 -8.43
C MET A 53 -0.68 2.94 -8.83
N LEU A 54 0.10 3.73 -8.09
CA LEU A 54 1.52 3.96 -8.36
C LEU A 54 2.34 2.68 -8.20
N LEU A 55 2.16 1.98 -7.08
CA LEU A 55 2.88 0.74 -6.77
C LEU A 55 2.52 -0.39 -7.75
N LYS A 56 1.24 -0.58 -8.03
CA LYS A 56 0.77 -1.60 -8.98
C LYS A 56 1.22 -1.30 -10.41
N GLY A 57 1.16 -0.03 -10.83
CA GLY A 57 1.57 0.38 -12.17
C GLY A 57 3.06 0.14 -12.43
N ALA A 58 3.91 0.60 -11.51
CA ALA A 58 5.37 0.44 -11.63
C ALA A 58 5.79 -1.02 -11.61
N SER A 59 5.30 -1.81 -10.64
CA SER A 59 5.60 -3.24 -10.54
C SER A 59 5.13 -4.04 -11.74
N ALA A 60 3.93 -3.77 -12.27
CA ALA A 60 3.46 -4.41 -13.50
C ALA A 60 4.37 -4.10 -14.69
N TYR A 61 4.77 -2.83 -14.84
CA TYR A 61 5.67 -2.40 -15.91
C TYR A 61 7.02 -3.10 -15.85
N ASP A 62 7.65 -3.11 -14.67
CA ASP A 62 8.97 -3.73 -14.49
C ASP A 62 8.91 -5.25 -14.67
N LEU A 63 7.86 -5.92 -14.17
CA LEU A 63 7.71 -7.37 -14.31
C LEU A 63 7.48 -7.80 -15.76
N PHE A 64 6.68 -7.06 -16.55
CA PHE A 64 6.55 -7.33 -17.98
C PHE A 64 7.84 -7.12 -18.77
N ARG A 65 8.72 -6.21 -18.31
CA ARG A 65 10.05 -6.00 -18.91
C ARG A 65 11.04 -7.09 -18.52
N ALA A 66 10.99 -7.54 -17.26
CA ALA A 66 11.84 -8.60 -16.76
C ALA A 66 11.52 -9.96 -17.40
N GLU A 67 10.23 -10.26 -17.64
CA GLU A 67 9.80 -11.48 -18.31
C GLU A 67 8.71 -11.18 -19.35
N PRO A 68 9.11 -10.94 -20.62
CA PRO A 68 8.17 -10.71 -21.71
C PRO A 68 7.16 -11.86 -21.91
N LYS A 69 7.50 -13.10 -21.53
CA LYS A 69 6.58 -14.26 -21.64
C LYS A 69 5.35 -14.12 -20.75
N PHE A 70 5.35 -13.25 -19.75
CA PHE A 70 4.13 -12.94 -18.99
C PHE A 70 2.98 -12.47 -19.88
N ARG A 71 3.26 -11.86 -21.04
CA ARG A 71 2.22 -11.46 -22.01
C ARG A 71 1.45 -12.63 -22.62
N LEU A 72 2.02 -13.85 -22.62
CA LEU A 72 1.32 -15.06 -23.06
C LEU A 72 0.16 -15.41 -22.12
N ARG A 73 0.36 -15.18 -20.82
CA ARG A 73 -0.64 -15.38 -19.76
C ARG A 73 -1.55 -14.15 -19.61
N TYR A 74 -0.98 -12.96 -19.61
CA TYR A 74 -1.68 -11.69 -19.41
C TYR A 74 -1.85 -10.93 -20.73
N ARG A 75 -2.61 -11.51 -21.66
CA ARG A 75 -2.74 -10.99 -23.04
C ARG A 75 -3.28 -9.56 -23.13
N ARG A 76 -4.11 -9.15 -22.17
CA ARG A 76 -4.66 -7.78 -22.07
C ARG A 76 -3.72 -6.80 -21.36
N GLY A 77 -2.51 -7.22 -20.97
CA GLY A 77 -1.52 -6.37 -20.31
C GLY A 77 -1.83 -6.02 -18.85
N HIS A 78 -2.83 -6.64 -18.23
CA HIS A 78 -3.12 -6.46 -16.81
C HIS A 78 -2.37 -7.50 -15.98
N PHE A 79 -1.30 -7.08 -15.31
CA PHE A 79 -0.57 -7.95 -14.39
C PHE A 79 -1.36 -8.13 -13.09
N TRP A 80 -1.75 -7.02 -12.46
CA TRP A 80 -2.56 -7.01 -11.25
C TRP A 80 -4.06 -6.93 -11.54
N GLY A 81 -4.86 -7.47 -10.62
CA GLY A 81 -6.31 -7.27 -10.62
C GLY A 81 -6.69 -5.79 -10.46
N ARG A 82 -7.90 -5.40 -10.88
CA ARG A 82 -8.38 -4.02 -10.78
C ARG A 82 -8.53 -3.57 -9.33
N ALA A 83 -9.08 -4.45 -8.49
CA ALA A 83 -9.30 -4.19 -7.07
C ALA A 83 -7.98 -4.11 -6.29
N TYR A 84 -8.04 -3.45 -5.15
CA TYR A 84 -7.03 -3.50 -4.10
C TYR A 84 -7.78 -3.42 -2.76
N PHE A 85 -7.16 -3.95 -1.71
CA PHE A 85 -7.64 -3.85 -0.35
C PHE A 85 -6.74 -2.90 0.43
N HIS A 86 -7.32 -2.06 1.29
CA HIS A 86 -6.55 -1.25 2.23
C HIS A 86 -7.34 -1.11 3.54
N ARG A 87 -6.60 -0.96 4.64
CA ARG A 87 -7.11 -0.63 5.95
C ARG A 87 -6.11 0.29 6.63
N SER A 88 -6.58 1.36 7.25
CA SER A 88 -5.73 2.20 8.10
C SER A 88 -5.34 1.43 9.36
N ALA A 89 -4.05 1.45 9.68
CA ALA A 89 -3.53 1.03 10.98
C ALA A 89 -3.01 2.29 11.69
N GLY A 90 -3.34 2.43 12.97
CA GLY A 90 -2.82 3.50 13.83
C GLY A 90 -2.21 2.89 15.08
N ASP A 91 -1.30 3.62 15.70
CA ASP A 91 -0.56 3.15 16.89
C ASP A 91 -1.45 3.05 18.13
N ALA A 92 -2.58 3.75 18.13
CA ALA A 92 -3.58 3.74 19.19
C ALA A 92 -4.97 3.44 18.62
N ASP A 93 -5.77 2.72 19.39
CA ASP A 93 -7.17 2.48 19.06
C ASP A 93 -8.03 3.75 19.23
N LEU A 94 -9.23 3.72 18.64
CA LEU A 94 -10.16 4.84 18.68
C LEU A 94 -10.51 5.22 20.13
N ALA A 95 -10.62 4.24 21.03
CA ALA A 95 -10.95 4.48 22.43
C ALA A 95 -9.84 5.29 23.14
N THR A 96 -8.59 4.94 22.88
CA THR A 96 -7.39 5.59 23.43
C THR A 96 -7.26 7.02 22.91
N ILE A 97 -7.40 7.23 21.60
CA ILE A 97 -7.36 8.57 21.00
C ILE A 97 -8.51 9.43 21.51
N THR A 98 -9.73 8.88 21.59
CA THR A 98 -10.91 9.60 22.09
C THR A 98 -10.75 10.01 23.55
N ARG A 99 -10.19 9.13 24.39
CA ARG A 99 -9.90 9.46 25.79
C ARG A 99 -8.88 10.58 25.89
N TYR A 100 -7.77 10.49 25.14
CA TYR A 100 -6.74 11.52 25.12
C TYR A 100 -7.31 12.91 24.80
N VAL A 101 -8.16 13.00 23.77
CA VAL A 101 -8.82 14.26 23.40
C VAL A 101 -9.78 14.73 24.50
N ARG A 102 -10.56 13.85 25.13
CA ARG A 102 -11.54 14.19 26.18
C ARG A 102 -10.91 14.72 27.47
N GLU A 103 -9.70 14.29 27.77
CA GLU A 103 -8.96 14.70 28.97
C GLU A 103 -8.20 16.02 28.77
N ASP A 104 -8.16 16.55 27.53
CA ASP A 104 -7.62 17.88 27.24
C ASP A 104 -8.53 18.95 27.86
N ASN A 105 -8.11 19.53 28.99
CA ASN A 105 -8.90 20.42 29.86
C ASN A 105 -9.14 21.83 29.27
N ASP A 106 -9.40 21.96 27.97
CA ASP A 106 -9.78 23.24 27.36
C ASP A 106 -11.25 23.56 27.73
N PRO A 107 -11.54 24.69 28.41
CA PRO A 107 -12.90 25.07 28.78
C PRO A 107 -13.84 25.32 27.58
N ARG A 108 -13.29 25.46 26.36
CA ARG A 108 -14.05 25.59 25.11
C ARG A 108 -14.36 24.25 24.44
N GLN A 109 -13.87 23.14 25.00
CA GLN A 109 -14.07 21.82 24.43
C GLN A 109 -15.56 21.46 24.39
N GLN A 110 -16.07 21.16 23.19
CA GLN A 110 -17.40 20.58 23.04
C GLN A 110 -17.32 19.07 23.24
N LYS A 111 -17.93 18.57 24.31
CA LYS A 111 -18.03 17.12 24.56
C LYS A 111 -19.19 16.55 23.75
N LEU A 112 -18.85 15.92 22.62
CA LEU A 112 -19.83 15.22 21.78
C LEU A 112 -20.23 13.88 22.42
N ALA A 113 -21.48 13.46 22.18
CA ALA A 113 -21.98 12.17 22.65
C ALA A 113 -21.10 11.02 22.12
N ALA A 114 -20.92 9.98 22.94
CA ALA A 114 -20.25 8.77 22.49
C ALA A 114 -21.09 8.07 21.42
N TYR A 115 -20.42 7.59 20.37
CA TYR A 115 -21.00 6.68 19.36
C TYR A 115 -21.28 5.30 19.95
#